data_AF-A0A821R9Y1-F1
#
_entry.id   AF-A0A821R9Y1-F1
#
_cell.length_a   1.000
_cell.length_b   1.000
_cell.length_c   1.000
_cell.angle_alpha   90.00
_cell.angle_beta   90.00
_cell.angle_gamma   90.00
#
_symmetry.space_group_name_H-M   'P 1'
#
loop_
_entity.id
_entity.type
_entity.pdbx_description
1 polymer ?
#
loop_
_entity_poly.entity_id
_entity_poly.type
_entity_poly.pdbx_seq_one_letter_code
_entity_poly.pdbx_strand_id
1 'polypeptide(L)'
;IDFHSGQCPASIHPDREESVPESVSCLGIVPHTIRSFLSRYSTVLPTGEAFSQCVACSPIVRKAFQDDGFSFLLKVFNDLNYLENLTGLRAMQLAADLHEIIELSDDEEI
;
A
#
# COMPACT_ATOMS: atom_id res chain seq x y z
N ILE A 1 17.50 13.20 -7.49
CA ILE A 1 16.13 12.84 -7.06
C ILE A 1 16.33 11.97 -5.85
N ASP A 2 16.30 12.57 -4.67
CA ASP A 2 16.61 11.90 -3.42
C ASP A 2 15.32 11.29 -2.87
N PHE A 3 15.27 9.96 -2.78
CA PHE A 3 14.09 9.20 -2.33
C PHE A 3 14.03 9.02 -0.80
N HIS A 4 14.94 9.65 -0.04
CA HIS A 4 15.14 9.39 1.39
C HIS A 4 14.09 10.00 2.33
N SER A 5 13.18 10.86 1.86
CA SER A 5 12.25 11.58 2.75
C SER A 5 10.80 11.08 2.74
N GLY A 6 10.44 10.07 1.93
CA GLY A 6 9.07 9.51 1.93
C GLY A 6 7.95 10.50 1.52
N GLN A 7 8.28 11.75 1.23
CA GLN A 7 7.32 12.78 0.84
C GLN A 7 7.16 12.76 -0.67
N CYS A 8 5.92 12.50 -1.13
CA CYS A 8 5.59 12.63 -2.54
C CYS A 8 5.27 14.10 -2.86
N PRO A 9 5.95 14.72 -3.84
CA PRO A 9 5.79 16.13 -4.17
C PRO A 9 4.51 16.44 -4.96
N ALA A 10 3.43 15.67 -4.83
CA ALA A 10 2.26 15.86 -5.69
C ALA A 10 0.97 15.36 -5.04
N SER A 11 0.46 16.10 -4.06
CA SER A 11 -0.92 16.00 -3.60
C SER A 11 -1.75 17.09 -4.27
N ILE A 12 -2.81 16.69 -5.00
CA ILE A 12 -3.91 17.61 -5.37
C ILE A 12 -5.09 17.22 -4.50
N HIS A 13 -5.20 17.81 -3.31
CA HIS A 13 -6.43 17.80 -2.53
C HIS A 13 -7.10 19.17 -2.68
N PRO A 14 -8.37 19.26 -3.11
CA PRO A 14 -9.01 20.53 -3.43
C PRO A 14 -9.19 21.49 -2.24
N ASP A 15 -9.08 21.00 -1.00
CA ASP A 15 -9.36 21.77 0.23
C ASP A 15 -8.13 22.05 1.11
N ARG A 16 -6.91 21.71 0.66
CA ARG A 16 -5.68 22.00 1.41
C ARG A 16 -4.78 22.93 0.60
N GLU A 17 -4.68 24.18 1.07
CA GLU A 17 -3.55 25.07 0.75
C GLU A 17 -2.27 24.51 1.37
N GLU A 18 -1.76 23.40 0.84
CA GLU A 18 -0.43 22.92 1.16
C GLU A 18 0.57 23.54 0.17
N SER A 19 1.68 24.03 0.74
CA SER A 19 2.81 24.64 0.08
C SER A 19 3.18 23.95 -1.23
N VAL A 20 3.46 24.74 -2.27
CA VAL A 20 3.98 24.27 -3.57
C VAL A 20 5.05 23.19 -3.32
N PRO A 21 4.87 21.98 -3.87
CA PRO A 21 5.80 20.89 -3.62
C PRO A 21 7.21 21.27 -4.06
N GLU A 22 8.20 21.03 -3.20
CA GLU A 22 9.61 21.47 -3.34
C GLU A 22 10.32 20.96 -4.62
N SER A 23 9.67 20.17 -5.47
CA SER A 23 10.25 19.65 -6.71
C SER A 23 9.24 19.57 -7.86
N VAL A 24 8.71 20.72 -8.28
CA VAL A 24 8.05 20.83 -9.59
C VAL A 24 9.13 20.80 -10.67
N SER A 25 9.07 19.81 -11.57
CA SER A 25 9.99 19.72 -12.71
C SER A 25 9.62 20.75 -13.79
N CYS A 26 10.47 20.92 -14.80
CA CYS A 26 10.12 21.75 -15.97
C CYS A 26 8.90 21.24 -16.76
N LEU A 27 8.49 19.98 -16.52
CA LEU A 27 7.28 19.37 -17.09
C LEU A 27 6.11 19.35 -16.10
N GLY A 28 6.25 19.98 -14.93
CA GLY A 28 5.23 19.99 -13.88
C GLY A 28 5.46 18.95 -12.78
N ILE A 29 4.39 18.61 -12.07
CA ILE A 29 4.40 17.65 -10.96
C ILE A 29 4.58 16.21 -11.43
N VAL A 30 5.13 15.35 -10.56
CA VAL A 30 5.25 13.91 -10.80
C VAL A 30 4.45 13.17 -9.72
N PRO A 31 3.19 12.78 -10.00
CA PRO A 31 2.35 12.10 -9.02
C PRO A 31 2.75 10.65 -8.77
N HIS A 32 2.60 10.20 -7.54
CA HIS A 32 2.77 8.80 -7.16
C HIS A 32 1.70 7.90 -7.79
N THR A 33 0.45 8.36 -7.87
CA THR A 33 -0.64 7.64 -8.53
C THR A 33 -1.65 8.65 -9.11
N ILE A 34 -2.24 8.33 -10.27
CA ILE A 34 -3.32 9.10 -10.89
C ILE A 34 -4.61 8.26 -10.86
N ARG A 35 -5.66 8.75 -10.20
CA ARG A 35 -6.99 8.11 -10.20
C ARG A 35 -8.04 9.06 -10.76
N SER A 36 -8.69 8.64 -11.84
CA SER A 36 -9.68 9.46 -12.56
C SER A 36 -11.08 8.87 -12.43
N PHE A 37 -12.08 9.74 -12.28
CA PHE A 37 -13.50 9.40 -12.21
C PHE A 37 -14.22 10.01 -13.42
N LEU A 38 -14.51 9.19 -14.43
CA LEU A 38 -15.11 9.65 -15.69
C LEU A 38 -16.50 10.27 -15.51
N SER A 39 -17.34 9.71 -14.63
CA SER A 39 -18.70 10.21 -14.39
C SER A 39 -18.75 11.64 -13.85
N ARG A 40 -17.67 12.09 -13.19
CA ARG A 40 -17.54 13.44 -12.62
C ARG A 40 -16.44 14.27 -13.29
N TYR A 41 -15.78 13.71 -14.31
CA TYR A 41 -14.60 14.28 -14.96
C TYR A 41 -13.57 14.83 -13.95
N SER A 42 -13.35 14.12 -12.85
CA SER A 42 -12.45 14.54 -11.77
C SER A 42 -11.25 13.60 -11.64
N THR A 43 -10.12 14.14 -11.19
CA THR A 43 -8.90 13.37 -10.93
C THR A 43 -8.42 13.66 -9.51
N VAL A 44 -8.00 12.61 -8.81
CA VAL A 44 -7.31 12.70 -7.53
C VAL A 44 -5.91 12.10 -7.69
N LEU A 45 -4.93 12.64 -6.98
CA LEU A 45 -3.54 12.17 -7.02
C LEU A 45 -3.11 11.65 -5.64
N PRO A 46 -3.49 10.40 -5.29
CA PRO A 46 -3.18 9.85 -3.98
C PRO A 46 -1.70 9.51 -3.85
N THR A 47 -1.19 9.67 -2.64
CA THR A 47 0.10 9.12 -2.22
C THR A 47 -0.14 8.01 -1.20
N GLY A 48 0.66 6.95 -1.26
CA GLY A 48 0.63 5.85 -0.30
C GLY A 48 2.04 5.58 0.20
N GLU A 49 2.16 5.24 1.48
CA GLU A 49 3.45 4.88 2.06
C GLU A 49 3.80 3.42 1.77
N ALA A 50 5.10 3.11 1.86
CA ALA A 50 5.57 1.73 1.74
C ALA A 50 5.02 0.89 2.89
N PHE A 51 4.19 -0.09 2.56
CA PHE A 51 3.54 -0.95 3.53
C PHE A 51 4.45 -2.12 3.96
N SER A 52 4.64 -2.31 5.26
CA SER A 52 5.57 -3.30 5.81
C SER A 52 5.16 -4.74 5.53
N GLN A 53 3.85 -5.05 5.47
CA GLN A 53 3.34 -6.38 5.09
C GLN A 53 3.04 -6.52 3.58
N CYS A 54 3.53 -5.62 2.72
CA CYS A 54 3.31 -5.71 1.27
C CYS A 54 3.89 -7.00 0.68
N VAL A 55 3.04 -7.79 0.00
CA VAL A 55 3.40 -9.07 -0.66
C VAL A 55 4.35 -8.92 -1.85
N ALA A 56 4.62 -7.69 -2.31
CA ALA A 56 5.48 -7.42 -3.46
C ALA A 56 6.79 -6.72 -3.07
N CYS A 57 6.73 -5.61 -2.32
CA CYS A 57 7.89 -4.73 -2.10
C CYS A 57 8.42 -4.71 -0.67
N SER A 58 7.82 -5.46 0.27
CA SER A 58 8.31 -5.50 1.64
C SER A 58 9.76 -5.99 1.72
N PRO A 59 10.54 -5.52 2.71
CA PRO A 59 11.93 -5.95 2.87
C PRO A 59 12.09 -7.47 2.97
N ILE A 60 11.13 -8.16 3.61
CA ILE A 60 11.16 -9.61 3.76
C ILE A 60 10.96 -10.34 2.44
N VAL A 61 10.06 -9.89 1.57
CA VAL A 61 9.85 -10.46 0.23
C VAL A 61 11.08 -10.25 -0.65
N ARG A 62 11.63 -9.02 -0.65
CA ARG A 62 12.84 -8.71 -1.40
C ARG A 62 14.02 -9.59 -0.96
N LYS A 63 14.20 -9.77 0.35
CA LYS A 63 15.24 -10.62 0.91
C LYS A 63 15.04 -12.09 0.53
N ALA A 64 13.83 -12.61 0.70
CA ALA A 64 13.51 -14.00 0.33
C ALA A 64 13.76 -14.26 -1.17
N PHE A 65 13.40 -13.32 -2.05
CA PHE A 65 13.70 -13.43 -3.47
C PHE A 65 15.20 -13.36 -3.77
N GLN A 66 15.95 -12.49 -3.09
CA GLN A 66 17.40 -12.39 -3.26
C GLN A 66 18.14 -13.65 -2.79
N ASP A 67 17.68 -14.26 -1.70
CA ASP A 67 18.32 -15.43 -1.09
C ASP A 67 17.98 -16.73 -1.84
N ASP A 68 16.71 -16.95 -2.21
CA ASP A 68 16.20 -18.20 -2.79
C ASP A 68 15.96 -18.14 -4.32
N GLY A 69 15.94 -16.95 -4.93
CA GLY A 69 15.79 -16.74 -6.36
C GLY A 69 14.57 -17.46 -6.97
N PHE A 70 14.83 -18.32 -7.96
CA PHE A 70 13.77 -19.05 -8.67
C PHE A 70 13.04 -20.06 -7.77
N SER A 71 13.70 -20.64 -6.78
CA SER A 71 13.06 -21.57 -5.84
C SER A 71 11.99 -20.88 -5.02
N PHE A 72 12.19 -19.61 -4.66
CA PHE A 72 11.15 -18.78 -4.03
C PHE A 72 9.97 -18.58 -4.97
N LEU A 73 10.21 -18.26 -6.25
CA LEU A 73 9.12 -18.09 -7.22
C LEU A 73 8.28 -19.36 -7.38
N LEU A 74 8.91 -20.53 -7.40
CA LEU A 74 8.18 -21.81 -7.43
C LEU A 74 7.28 -21.98 -6.21
N LYS A 75 7.73 -21.61 -4.99
CA LYS A 75 6.89 -21.65 -3.79
C LYS A 75 5.69 -20.71 -3.95
N VAL A 76 5.95 -19.46 -4.36
CA VAL A 76 4.92 -18.42 -4.57
C VAL A 76 3.86 -18.85 -5.59
N PHE A 77 4.26 -19.47 -6.70
CA PHE A 77 3.33 -19.85 -7.76
C PHE A 77 2.50 -21.09 -7.42
N ASN A 78 3.01 -21.97 -6.54
CA ASN A 78 2.31 -23.20 -6.16
C ASN A 78 1.50 -23.07 -4.86
N ASP A 79 1.73 -22.03 -4.07
CA ASP A 79 0.95 -21.74 -2.86
C ASP A 79 0.52 -20.26 -2.82
N LEU A 80 -0.77 -20.05 -3.01
CA LEU A 80 -1.40 -18.72 -3.02
C LEU A 80 -1.25 -17.98 -1.67
N ASN A 81 -1.11 -18.71 -0.56
CA ASN A 81 -1.01 -18.13 0.78
C ASN A 81 0.44 -17.84 1.19
N TYR A 82 1.42 -18.30 0.41
CA TYR A 82 2.83 -18.25 0.81
C TYR A 82 3.31 -16.83 1.11
N LEU A 83 2.99 -15.88 0.23
CA LEU A 83 3.39 -14.48 0.41
C LEU A 83 2.69 -13.82 1.59
N GLU A 84 1.39 -14.09 1.80
CA GLU A 84 0.63 -13.51 2.90
C GLU A 84 1.11 -14.00 4.26
N ASN A 85 1.47 -15.28 4.34
CA ASN A 85 2.08 -15.88 5.52
C ASN A 85 3.47 -15.30 5.76
N LEU A 86 4.29 -15.20 4.71
CA LEU A 86 5.64 -14.64 4.79
C LEU A 86 5.64 -13.19 5.28
N THR A 87 4.72 -12.36 4.78
CA THR A 87 4.65 -10.95 5.16
C THR A 87 3.89 -10.68 6.45
N GLY A 88 3.24 -11.69 7.03
CA GLY A 88 2.34 -11.52 8.17
C GLY A 88 1.01 -10.84 7.82
N LEU A 89 0.71 -10.66 6.53
CA LEU A 89 -0.58 -10.11 6.07
C LEU A 89 -1.74 -11.02 6.48
N ARG A 90 -1.55 -12.34 6.44
CA ARG A 90 -2.59 -13.30 6.86
C ARG A 90 -2.98 -13.14 8.32
N ALA A 91 -2.00 -12.91 9.20
CA ALA A 91 -2.25 -12.69 10.62
C ALA A 91 -3.00 -11.36 10.86
N MET A 92 -2.67 -10.31 10.11
CA MET A 92 -3.38 -9.03 10.16
C MET A 92 -4.85 -9.16 9.75
N GLN A 93 -5.13 -9.88 8.65
CA GLN A 93 -6.51 -10.13 8.21
C GLN A 93 -7.30 -10.90 9.28
N LEU A 94 -6.73 -11.98 9.82
CA LEU A 94 -7.41 -12.78 10.85
C LEU A 94 -7.71 -11.97 12.12
N ALA A 95 -6.80 -11.08 12.51
CA ALA A 95 -7.03 -10.19 13.65
C ALA A 95 -8.18 -9.20 13.37
N ALA A 96 -8.30 -8.70 12.14
CA ALA A 96 -9.41 -7.83 11.74
C ALA A 96 -10.75 -8.59 11.73
N ASP A 97 -10.78 -9.79 11.14
CA ASP A 97 -11.99 -10.64 11.10
C ASP A 97 -12.47 -10.98 12.52
N LEU A 98 -11.55 -11.30 13.44
CA LEU A 98 -11.89 -11.59 14.83
C LEU A 98 -12.46 -10.36 15.55
N HIS A 99 -11.91 -9.18 15.29
CA HIS A 99 -12.38 -7.94 15.91
C HIS A 99 -13.83 -7.62 15.48
N GLU A 100 -14.16 -7.80 14.20
CA GLU A 100 -15.52 -7.65 13.68
C GLU A 100 -16.52 -8.58 14.39
N ILE A 101 -16.14 -9.84 14.62
CA ILE A 101 -16.99 -10.81 15.35
C ILE A 101 -17.27 -10.36 16.79
N ILE A 102 -16.26 -9.82 17.48
CA ILE A 102 -16.41 -9.35 18.87
C ILE A 102 -17.37 -8.16 18.91
N GLU A 103 -17.20 -7.18 18.01
CA GLU A 103 -18.06 -5.99 17.97
C GLU A 103 -19.53 -6.34 17.73
N LEU A 104 -19.82 -7.37 16.92
CA LEU A 104 -21.18 -7.83 16.68
C LEU A 104 -21.77 -8.63 17.85
N SER A 105 -20.94 -9.23 18.71
CA SER A 105 -21.41 -10.02 19.85
C SER A 105 -21.85 -9.18 21.05
N ASP A 106 -21.35 -7.94 21.17
CA ASP A 106 -21.72 -7.02 22.25
C ASP A 106 -23.15 -6.45 22.10
N ASP A 107 -23.78 -6.61 20.93
CA ASP A 107 -25.16 -6.19 20.64
C ASP A 107 -26.22 -7.32 20.89
N GLU A 108 -25.81 -8.54 21.29
CA GLU A 108 -26.71 -9.67 21.63
C GLU A 108 -26.93 -9.89 23.15
N GLU A 109 -26.77 -8.87 23.98
CA GLU A 109 -27.26 -8.87 25.38
C GLU A 109 -28.41 -7.86 25.59
N ILE A 110 -29.64 -8.21 25.17
CA ILE A 110 -30.91 -7.63 25.65
C ILE A 110 -31.95 -8.74 25.87
#